data_AF-A0A850PGA2-F1
#
_entry.id   AF-A0A850PGA2-F1
#
_cell.length_a   1.000
_cell.length_b   1.000
_cell.length_c   1.000
_cell.angle_alpha   90.00
_cell.angle_beta   90.00
_cell.angle_gamma   90.00
#
_symmetry.space_group_name_H-M   'P 1'
#
loop_
_entity.id
_entity.type
_entity.pdbx_description
1 polymer ?
#
loop_
_entity_poly.entity_id
_entity_poly.type
_entity_poly.pdbx_seq_one_letter_code
_entity_poly.pdbx_strand_id
1 'polypeptide(L)'
;MKTALRLCVLGGLASLGACSGTPGSGGSASYGRYYEANRAYPAPGPANDPWGPYIRQAARRFSFPDQWIRAVIQQESGGHEYLNGHLTTSGAGAMGLMQLMPATYAEMQQRFSLGPDPYDPRDNILAGTGYLNLLYAKYGAPGFLAAYNAGPARLDDYLATGRDLPNETVNYVASITPNLGTQAPLSGPLAAYASNEPSSTPSVASAPSYAPPPSDQNAPQYAQATSTDQLNAASAEGDLPSDG
;
A
#
# COMPACT_ATOMS: atom_id res chain seq x y z
N MET A 1 2.87 41.41 -49.95
CA MET A 1 2.76 40.41 -51.03
C MET A 1 2.49 39.07 -50.32
N LYS A 2 1.23 38.60 -50.16
CA LYS A 2 0.39 37.83 -51.13
C LYS A 2 1.26 36.82 -51.90
N THR A 3 1.09 35.51 -51.74
CA THR A 3 -0.07 34.74 -52.24
C THR A 3 -0.22 33.35 -51.59
N ALA A 4 -1.49 32.93 -51.46
CA ALA A 4 -1.93 31.56 -51.28
C ALA A 4 -2.03 30.85 -52.65
N LEU A 5 -1.96 29.51 -52.68
CA LEU A 5 -2.76 28.72 -53.62
C LEU A 5 -2.88 27.24 -53.19
N ARG A 6 -4.13 26.80 -53.05
CA ARG A 6 -4.58 25.40 -52.98
C ARG A 6 -4.61 24.82 -54.40
N LEU A 7 -4.34 23.52 -54.58
CA LEU A 7 -4.99 22.77 -55.65
C LEU A 7 -5.19 21.29 -55.28
N CYS A 8 -6.45 20.86 -55.36
CA CYS A 8 -6.95 19.49 -55.31
C CYS A 8 -6.70 18.78 -56.64
N VAL A 9 -6.48 17.46 -56.64
CA VAL A 9 -7.05 16.55 -57.67
C VAL A 9 -7.42 15.21 -57.03
N LEU A 10 -8.63 14.75 -57.38
CA LEU A 10 -9.27 13.48 -57.06
C LEU A 10 -8.78 12.31 -57.94
N GLY A 11 -8.91 11.10 -57.38
CA GLY A 11 -9.08 9.83 -58.10
C GLY A 11 -8.91 8.68 -57.10
N GLY A 12 -9.69 7.60 -57.03
CA GLY A 12 -10.83 7.07 -57.76
C GLY A 12 -11.23 5.76 -57.04
N LEU A 13 -12.48 5.33 -57.19
CA LEU A 13 -13.15 4.21 -56.48
C LEU A 13 -12.50 2.82 -56.65
N ALA A 14 -12.63 1.94 -55.63
CA ALA A 14 -13.19 0.58 -55.75
C ALA A 14 -13.35 -0.19 -54.40
N SER A 15 -14.61 -0.40 -54.01
CA SER A 15 -15.27 -1.59 -53.41
C SER A 15 -14.69 -2.44 -52.24
N LEU A 16 -15.53 -2.50 -51.19
CA LEU A 16 -16.01 -3.65 -50.39
C LEU A 16 -15.00 -4.53 -49.61
N GLY A 17 -15.04 -4.37 -48.29
CA GLY A 17 -14.71 -5.40 -47.30
C GLY A 17 -15.54 -5.17 -46.03
N ALA A 18 -16.42 -6.12 -45.70
CA ALA A 18 -17.32 -6.07 -44.56
C ALA A 18 -16.68 -6.63 -43.28
N CYS A 19 -17.20 -6.17 -42.14
CA CYS A 19 -17.18 -6.74 -40.79
C CYS A 19 -15.81 -6.87 -40.07
N SER A 20 -15.64 -6.12 -38.98
CA SER A 20 -15.61 -6.73 -37.64
C SER A 20 -15.32 -5.69 -36.55
N GLY A 21 -16.16 -5.70 -35.52
CA GLY A 21 -15.78 -5.42 -34.13
C GLY A 21 -15.41 -3.98 -33.79
N THR A 22 -16.36 -3.23 -33.23
CA THR A 22 -16.05 -2.11 -32.34
C THR A 22 -15.45 -2.70 -31.05
N PRO A 23 -14.18 -2.44 -30.68
CA PRO A 23 -13.76 -2.66 -29.32
C PRO A 23 -14.27 -1.47 -28.53
N GLY A 24 -15.14 -1.74 -27.56
CA GLY A 24 -15.50 -0.76 -26.54
C GLY A 24 -14.22 -0.23 -25.90
N SER A 25 -14.00 1.08 -26.01
CA SER A 25 -12.90 1.80 -25.37
C SER A 25 -13.17 1.87 -23.85
N GLY A 26 -13.01 0.74 -23.17
CA GLY A 26 -12.94 0.66 -21.72
C GLY A 26 -11.48 0.77 -21.28
N GLY A 27 -11.10 1.92 -20.74
CA GLY A 27 -10.04 2.09 -19.74
C GLY A 27 -8.64 1.50 -19.99
N SER A 28 -8.20 1.35 -21.24
CA SER A 28 -6.92 0.70 -21.58
C SER A 28 -5.86 1.72 -22.04
N ALA A 29 -5.44 2.63 -21.17
CA ALA A 29 -4.38 3.59 -21.52
C ALA A 29 -3.67 4.17 -20.28
N SER A 30 -2.74 3.44 -19.63
CA SER A 30 -1.88 4.07 -18.61
C SER A 30 -0.47 3.49 -18.41
N TYR A 31 -0.01 2.44 -19.10
CA TYR A 31 1.29 1.82 -18.76
C TYR A 31 2.30 1.65 -19.91
N GLY A 32 1.95 2.06 -21.14
CA GLY A 32 2.68 1.67 -22.35
C GLY A 32 3.90 2.50 -22.79
N ARG A 33 4.44 3.44 -22.01
CA ARG A 33 5.46 4.38 -22.52
C ARG A 33 6.80 4.46 -21.78
N TYR A 34 6.97 3.81 -20.63
CA TYR A 34 8.04 4.22 -19.69
C TYR A 34 9.17 3.21 -19.49
N TYR A 35 9.25 2.19 -20.34
CA TYR A 35 9.93 0.95 -19.98
C TYR A 35 11.29 0.70 -20.66
N GLU A 36 11.90 1.69 -21.31
CA GLU A 36 13.22 1.58 -21.92
C GLU A 36 14.20 2.64 -21.39
N ALA A 37 14.94 2.30 -20.33
CA ALA A 37 16.33 2.70 -20.05
C ALA A 37 16.64 2.49 -18.54
N ASN A 38 17.65 1.65 -18.24
CA ASN A 38 18.12 1.29 -16.89
C ASN A 38 17.12 0.53 -16.00
N ARG A 39 17.10 -0.81 -16.10
CA ARG A 39 16.40 -1.65 -15.13
C ARG A 39 17.39 -2.40 -14.27
N ALA A 40 17.59 -1.94 -13.04
CA ALA A 40 18.23 -2.76 -12.03
C ALA A 40 17.41 -4.03 -11.76
N TYR A 41 16.07 -3.95 -11.91
CA TYR A 41 15.17 -5.09 -11.75
C TYR A 41 14.24 -5.26 -12.96
N PRO A 42 14.31 -6.39 -13.68
CA PRO A 42 13.33 -6.69 -14.70
C PRO A 42 12.00 -7.12 -14.07
N ALA A 43 10.91 -6.46 -14.46
CA ALA A 43 9.56 -6.86 -14.06
C ALA A 43 9.27 -8.33 -14.46
N PRO A 44 8.77 -9.17 -13.54
CA PRO A 44 8.59 -10.61 -13.78
C PRO A 44 7.34 -10.96 -14.61
N GLY A 45 6.41 -10.02 -14.79
CA GLY A 45 5.14 -10.23 -15.46
C GLY A 45 5.04 -9.59 -16.86
N PRO A 46 3.92 -9.80 -17.57
CA PRO A 46 3.66 -9.15 -18.86
C PRO A 46 3.48 -7.63 -18.69
N ALA A 47 3.58 -6.86 -19.78
CA ALA A 47 3.53 -5.40 -19.74
C ALA A 47 2.26 -4.80 -19.10
N ASN A 48 1.13 -5.52 -19.12
CA ASN A 48 -0.12 -5.11 -18.48
C ASN A 48 -0.27 -5.57 -17.03
N ASP A 49 0.63 -6.43 -16.52
CA ASP A 49 0.68 -6.89 -15.13
C ASP A 49 2.14 -7.13 -14.70
N PRO A 50 3.02 -6.10 -14.76
CA PRO A 50 4.46 -6.28 -14.63
C PRO A 50 4.86 -6.88 -13.28
N TRP A 51 4.17 -6.48 -12.21
CA TRP A 51 4.45 -6.91 -10.83
C TRP A 51 3.59 -8.08 -10.36
N GLY A 52 2.66 -8.56 -11.18
CA GLY A 52 1.69 -9.59 -10.84
C GLY A 52 2.25 -10.83 -10.16
N PRO A 53 3.37 -11.43 -10.66
CA PRO A 53 4.00 -12.56 -9.99
C PRO A 53 4.39 -12.30 -8.53
N TYR A 54 4.94 -11.12 -8.22
CA TYR A 54 5.33 -10.73 -6.85
C TYR A 54 4.11 -10.38 -5.99
N ILE A 55 3.11 -9.70 -6.57
CA ILE A 55 1.84 -9.42 -5.88
C ILE A 55 1.16 -10.74 -5.47
N ARG A 56 1.03 -11.70 -6.39
CA ARG A 56 0.45 -13.02 -6.11
C ARG A 56 1.27 -13.80 -5.09
N GLN A 57 2.60 -13.65 -5.10
CA GLN A 57 3.47 -14.25 -4.09
C GLN A 57 3.17 -13.68 -2.70
N ALA A 58 3.11 -12.35 -2.58
CA ALA A 58 2.82 -11.69 -1.31
C ALA A 58 1.40 -11.99 -0.81
N ALA A 59 0.40 -11.95 -1.70
CA ALA A 59 -0.99 -12.31 -1.39
C ALA A 59 -1.09 -13.71 -0.77
N ARG A 60 -0.43 -14.71 -1.36
CA ARG A 60 -0.38 -16.07 -0.81
C ARG A 60 0.36 -16.14 0.52
N ARG A 61 1.51 -15.47 0.64
CA ARG A 61 2.35 -15.53 1.85
C ARG A 61 1.63 -14.98 3.07
N PHE A 62 0.88 -13.89 2.91
CA PHE A 62 0.25 -13.17 4.02
C PHE A 62 -1.27 -13.36 4.10
N SER A 63 -1.84 -14.25 3.26
CA SER A 63 -3.29 -14.43 3.12
C SER A 63 -4.03 -13.09 2.96
N PHE A 64 -3.47 -12.20 2.14
CA PHE A 64 -3.96 -10.84 1.94
C PHE A 64 -4.51 -10.70 0.51
N PRO A 65 -5.66 -10.03 0.29
CA PRO A 65 -6.27 -9.97 -1.04
C PRO A 65 -5.36 -9.30 -2.07
N ASP A 66 -5.10 -9.98 -3.19
CA ASP A 66 -4.27 -9.49 -4.31
C ASP A 66 -4.75 -8.09 -4.77
N GLN A 67 -6.07 -7.90 -4.88
CA GLN A 67 -6.67 -6.64 -5.29
C GLN A 67 -6.36 -5.48 -4.32
N TRP A 68 -6.22 -5.74 -3.01
CA TRP A 68 -5.89 -4.70 -2.03
C TRP A 68 -4.43 -4.26 -2.18
N ILE A 69 -3.52 -5.21 -2.41
CA ILE A 69 -2.10 -4.92 -2.67
C ILE A 69 -1.97 -4.06 -3.92
N ARG A 70 -2.70 -4.40 -5.00
CA ARG A 70 -2.74 -3.60 -6.23
C ARG A 70 -3.24 -2.19 -5.98
N ALA A 71 -4.32 -2.04 -5.22
CA ALA A 71 -4.90 -0.73 -4.92
C ALA A 71 -3.91 0.16 -4.14
N VAL A 72 -3.17 -0.40 -3.19
CA VAL A 72 -2.11 0.33 -2.47
C VAL A 72 -0.95 0.67 -3.41
N ILE A 73 -0.39 -0.27 -4.17
CA ILE A 73 0.70 0.02 -5.14
C ILE A 73 0.29 1.12 -6.13
N GLN A 74 -0.96 1.09 -6.59
CA GLN A 74 -1.50 2.11 -7.49
C GLN A 74 -1.51 3.49 -6.85
N GLN A 75 -1.91 3.60 -5.58
CA GLN A 75 -1.96 4.86 -4.86
C GLN A 75 -0.56 5.37 -4.49
N GLU A 76 0.37 4.47 -4.17
CA GLU A 76 1.70 4.82 -3.68
C GLU A 76 2.65 5.25 -4.80
N SER A 77 2.78 4.46 -5.86
CA SER A 77 3.74 4.70 -6.94
C SER A 77 3.09 4.74 -8.33
N GLY A 78 1.81 4.39 -8.43
CA GLY A 78 1.18 4.08 -9.71
C GLY A 78 1.81 2.86 -10.40
N GLY A 79 2.50 2.00 -9.67
CA GLY A 79 3.26 0.88 -10.23
C GLY A 79 4.57 1.28 -10.91
N HIS A 80 5.01 2.53 -10.76
CA HIS A 80 6.26 3.01 -11.34
C HIS A 80 7.43 2.67 -10.41
N GLU A 81 8.31 1.79 -10.87
CA GLU A 81 9.58 1.52 -10.19
C GLU A 81 10.57 2.68 -10.37
N TYR A 82 10.47 3.38 -11.50
CA TYR A 82 11.27 4.55 -11.81
C TYR A 82 10.39 5.76 -12.16
N LEU A 83 10.77 6.92 -11.65
CA LEU A 83 10.22 8.22 -12.02
C LEU A 83 11.37 9.15 -12.42
N ASN A 84 11.24 9.78 -13.60
CA ASN A 84 12.25 10.70 -14.14
C ASN A 84 13.67 10.08 -14.23
N GLY A 85 13.77 8.77 -14.48
CA GLY A 85 15.05 8.05 -14.59
C GLY A 85 15.69 7.65 -13.25
N HIS A 86 15.00 7.90 -12.13
CA HIS A 86 15.45 7.54 -10.78
C HIS A 86 14.50 6.51 -10.17
N LEU A 87 15.01 5.69 -9.26
CA LEU A 87 14.16 4.82 -8.44
C LEU A 87 13.11 5.67 -7.70
N THR A 88 11.89 5.15 -7.61
CA THR A 88 10.77 5.90 -7.03
C THR A 88 10.98 6.11 -5.54
N THR A 89 11.28 7.36 -5.17
CA THR A 89 11.49 7.82 -3.79
C THR A 89 10.70 9.10 -3.56
N SER A 90 9.90 9.17 -2.48
CA SER A 90 9.19 10.40 -2.13
C SER A 90 10.13 11.45 -1.54
N GLY A 91 9.67 12.71 -1.46
CA GLY A 91 10.42 13.78 -0.77
C GLY A 91 10.66 13.51 0.72
N ALA A 92 9.84 12.65 1.35
CA ALA A 92 10.02 12.20 2.73
C ALA A 92 10.96 10.99 2.85
N GLY A 93 11.39 10.41 1.73
CA GLY A 93 12.26 9.24 1.69
C GLY A 93 11.54 7.89 1.67
N ALA A 94 10.25 7.85 1.33
CA ALA A 94 9.51 6.61 1.13
C ALA A 94 10.00 5.90 -0.15
N MET A 95 10.18 4.58 -0.14
CA MET A 95 10.95 3.86 -1.16
C MET A 95 10.12 2.81 -1.90
N GLY A 96 10.34 2.73 -3.22
CA GLY A 96 9.88 1.64 -4.07
C GLY A 96 8.38 1.63 -4.34
N LEU A 97 7.88 0.50 -4.85
CA LEU A 97 6.50 0.38 -5.36
C LEU A 97 5.41 0.63 -4.31
N MET A 98 5.67 0.23 -3.06
CA MET A 98 4.75 0.39 -1.93
C MET A 98 5.13 1.55 -1.01
N GLN A 99 6.11 2.38 -1.40
CA GLN A 99 6.52 3.61 -0.69
C GLN A 99 6.74 3.37 0.82
N LEU A 100 7.59 2.41 1.16
CA LEU A 100 7.91 2.13 2.56
C LEU A 100 8.94 3.13 3.09
N MET A 101 8.69 3.65 4.29
CA MET A 101 9.69 4.41 5.03
C MET A 101 10.88 3.51 5.41
N PRO A 102 12.12 4.04 5.50
CA PRO A 102 13.30 3.23 5.80
C PRO A 102 13.20 2.41 7.09
N ALA A 103 12.67 2.99 8.15
CA ALA A 103 12.47 2.29 9.42
C ALA A 103 11.48 1.13 9.28
N THR A 104 10.37 1.34 8.55
CA THR A 104 9.36 0.32 8.29
C THR A 104 9.94 -0.83 7.45
N TYR A 105 10.70 -0.52 6.39
CA TYR A 105 11.35 -1.57 5.61
C TYR A 105 12.32 -2.38 6.46
N ALA A 106 13.17 -1.73 7.26
CA ALA A 106 14.13 -2.42 8.12
C ALA A 106 13.45 -3.38 9.11
N GLU A 107 12.34 -2.97 9.70
CA GLU A 107 11.54 -3.85 10.58
C GLU A 107 10.99 -5.06 9.81
N MET A 108 10.37 -4.83 8.66
CA MET A 108 9.78 -5.91 7.84
C MET A 108 10.85 -6.82 7.25
N GLN A 109 12.02 -6.29 6.92
CA GLN A 109 13.17 -7.03 6.44
C GLN A 109 13.60 -8.07 7.48
N GLN A 110 13.78 -7.65 8.72
CA GLN A 110 14.15 -8.54 9.82
C GLN A 110 13.04 -9.57 10.06
N ARG A 111 11.78 -9.10 10.13
CA ARG A 111 10.64 -9.94 10.46
C ARG A 111 10.35 -11.03 9.43
N PHE A 112 10.54 -10.73 8.14
CA PHE A 112 10.19 -11.62 7.04
C PHE A 112 11.38 -12.17 6.27
N SER A 113 12.60 -11.96 6.79
CA SER A 113 13.86 -12.43 6.20
C SER A 113 14.02 -11.99 4.74
N LEU A 114 13.89 -10.69 4.50
CA LEU A 114 14.00 -10.08 3.17
C LEU A 114 15.41 -9.57 2.90
N GLY A 115 15.71 -9.28 1.64
CA GLY A 115 16.98 -8.71 1.20
C GLY A 115 17.21 -7.29 1.72
N PRO A 116 18.46 -6.81 1.67
CA PRO A 116 18.85 -5.51 2.23
C PRO A 116 18.38 -4.31 1.40
N ASP A 117 17.88 -4.55 0.19
CA ASP A 117 17.57 -3.50 -0.76
C ASP A 117 16.07 -3.17 -0.76
N PRO A 118 15.65 -2.00 -0.23
CA PRO A 118 14.25 -1.61 -0.19
C PRO A 118 13.66 -1.28 -1.56
N TYR A 119 14.49 -1.15 -2.60
CA TYR A 119 14.04 -0.88 -3.96
C TYR A 119 13.85 -2.15 -4.79
N ASP A 120 14.32 -3.32 -4.33
CA ASP A 120 14.01 -4.59 -4.98
C ASP A 120 12.48 -4.79 -4.99
N PRO A 121 11.83 -4.86 -6.17
CA PRO A 121 10.38 -4.89 -6.27
C PRO A 121 9.74 -6.07 -5.54
N ARG A 122 10.41 -7.22 -5.52
CA ARG A 122 9.88 -8.42 -4.85
C ARG A 122 9.87 -8.19 -3.35
N ASP A 123 10.99 -7.74 -2.79
CA ASP A 123 11.13 -7.55 -1.35
C ASP A 123 10.33 -6.34 -0.85
N ASN A 124 10.25 -5.26 -1.62
CA ASN A 124 9.39 -4.11 -1.32
C ASN A 124 7.90 -4.50 -1.26
N ILE A 125 7.41 -5.29 -2.22
CA ILE A 125 6.02 -5.77 -2.23
C ILE A 125 5.76 -6.73 -1.07
N LEU A 126 6.71 -7.63 -0.76
CA LEU A 126 6.60 -8.53 0.38
C LEU A 126 6.58 -7.78 1.71
N ALA A 127 7.48 -6.81 1.90
CA ALA A 127 7.54 -5.98 3.09
C ALA A 127 6.25 -5.18 3.27
N GLY A 128 5.78 -4.52 2.20
CA GLY A 128 4.58 -3.67 2.27
C GLY A 128 3.32 -4.47 2.52
N THR A 129 3.16 -5.63 1.86
CA THR A 129 2.02 -6.52 2.12
C THR A 129 2.05 -7.09 3.53
N GLY A 130 3.23 -7.48 4.03
CA GLY A 130 3.39 -7.92 5.40
C GLY A 130 3.02 -6.82 6.40
N TYR A 131 3.45 -5.58 6.16
CA TYR A 131 3.08 -4.44 6.99
C TYR A 131 1.57 -4.16 6.95
N LEU A 132 0.94 -4.17 5.77
CA LEU A 132 -0.52 -4.04 5.62
C LEU A 132 -1.28 -5.11 6.41
N ASN A 133 -0.80 -6.36 6.40
CA ASN A 133 -1.43 -7.45 7.15
C ASN A 133 -1.38 -7.18 8.67
N LEU A 134 -0.27 -6.67 9.19
CA LEU A 134 -0.14 -6.29 10.61
C LEU A 134 -1.08 -5.16 10.99
N LEU A 135 -1.19 -4.15 10.13
CA LEU A 135 -2.11 -3.02 10.35
C LEU A 135 -3.56 -3.46 10.25
N TYR A 136 -3.90 -4.33 9.30
CA TYR A 136 -5.24 -4.89 9.17
C TYR A 136 -5.63 -5.72 10.39
N ALA A 137 -4.72 -6.53 10.92
CA ALA A 137 -4.96 -7.27 12.15
C ALA A 137 -5.23 -6.35 13.35
N LYS A 138 -4.59 -5.17 13.41
CA LYS A 138 -4.78 -4.20 14.50
C LYS A 138 -6.03 -3.31 14.34
N TYR A 139 -6.32 -2.85 13.13
CA TYR A 139 -7.28 -1.77 12.89
C TYR A 139 -8.48 -2.16 12.03
N GLY A 140 -8.47 -3.33 11.40
CA GLY A 140 -9.48 -3.71 10.40
C GLY A 140 -9.50 -2.78 9.18
N ALA A 141 -10.56 -2.89 8.38
CA ALA A 141 -10.81 -1.98 7.26
C ALA A 141 -11.86 -0.90 7.64
N PRO A 142 -11.69 0.35 7.17
CA PRO A 142 -10.57 0.86 6.38
C PRO A 142 -9.37 1.34 7.25
N GLY A 143 -9.37 1.07 8.56
CA GLY A 143 -8.37 1.56 9.51
C GLY A 143 -6.91 1.29 9.14
N PHE A 144 -6.62 0.13 8.56
CA PHE A 144 -5.26 -0.19 8.13
C PHE A 144 -4.68 0.78 7.10
N LEU A 145 -5.51 1.36 6.22
CA LEU A 145 -5.09 2.33 5.21
C LEU A 145 -4.70 3.66 5.87
N ALA A 146 -5.49 4.11 6.84
CA ALA A 146 -5.17 5.31 7.61
C ALA A 146 -3.85 5.14 8.38
N ALA A 147 -3.64 3.98 9.00
CA ALA A 147 -2.39 3.68 9.71
C ALA A 147 -1.18 3.57 8.76
N TYR A 148 -1.38 3.05 7.54
CA TYR A 148 -0.31 2.91 6.56
C TYR A 148 0.21 4.28 6.11
N ASN A 149 -0.70 5.21 5.77
CA ASN A 149 -0.33 6.55 5.33
C ASN A 149 0.11 7.45 6.50
N ALA A 150 -0.64 7.47 7.60
CA ALA A 150 -0.46 8.46 8.66
C ALA A 150 0.48 7.99 9.79
N GLY A 151 0.74 6.70 9.86
CA GLY A 151 1.45 6.02 10.95
C GLY A 151 0.51 5.46 12.03
N PRO A 152 0.80 4.29 12.62
CA PRO A 152 -0.03 3.66 13.66
C PRO A 152 -0.25 4.55 14.88
N ALA A 153 0.80 5.25 15.34
CA ALA A 153 0.71 6.11 16.52
C ALA A 153 -0.28 7.26 16.34
N ARG A 154 -0.36 7.81 15.12
CA ARG A 154 -1.32 8.88 14.80
C ARG A 154 -2.74 8.35 14.73
N LEU A 155 -2.93 7.14 14.19
CA LEU A 155 -4.25 6.51 14.21
C LEU A 155 -4.69 6.15 15.64
N ASP A 156 -3.76 5.67 16.47
CA ASP A 156 -4.03 5.41 17.89
C ASP A 156 -4.47 6.69 18.62
N ASP A 157 -3.79 7.83 18.38
CA ASP A 157 -4.17 9.13 18.95
C ASP A 157 -5.56 9.59 18.48
N TYR A 158 -5.89 9.43 17.19
CA TYR A 158 -7.23 9.69 16.66
C TYR A 158 -8.29 8.84 17.35
N LEU A 159 -8.07 7.53 17.49
CA LEU A 159 -9.03 6.61 18.10
C LEU A 159 -9.20 6.86 19.61
N ALA A 160 -8.15 7.32 20.30
CA ALA A 160 -8.18 7.58 21.73
C ALA A 160 -8.77 8.96 22.10
N THR A 161 -8.48 9.98 21.29
CA THR A 161 -8.77 11.38 21.64
C THR A 161 -9.79 12.05 20.74
N GLY A 162 -10.06 11.50 19.55
CA GLY A 162 -10.87 12.13 18.53
C GLY A 162 -10.18 13.28 17.79
N ARG A 163 -8.86 13.49 17.98
CA ARG A 163 -8.09 14.50 17.22
C ARG A 163 -8.10 14.17 15.74
N ASP A 164 -8.41 15.16 14.91
CA ASP A 164 -8.52 15.01 13.46
C ASP A 164 -7.27 14.38 12.80
N LEU A 165 -7.53 13.53 11.82
CA LEU A 165 -6.50 13.02 10.91
C LEU A 165 -6.14 14.08 9.86
N PRO A 166 -4.91 14.06 9.31
CA PRO A 166 -4.56 14.93 8.19
C PRO A 166 -5.51 14.72 7.00
N ASN A 167 -5.83 15.80 6.28
CA ASN A 167 -6.65 15.72 5.07
C ASN A 167 -6.07 14.76 4.03
N GLU A 168 -4.74 14.67 3.94
CA GLU A 168 -4.05 13.69 3.10
C GLU A 168 -4.48 12.25 3.43
N THR A 169 -4.48 11.89 4.71
CA THR A 169 -4.88 10.55 5.18
C THR A 169 -6.34 10.27 4.90
N VAL A 170 -7.23 11.24 5.14
CA VAL A 170 -8.66 11.10 4.83
C VAL A 170 -8.86 10.86 3.34
N ASN A 171 -8.19 11.65 2.49
CA ASN A 171 -8.24 11.50 1.04
C ASN A 171 -7.65 10.16 0.58
N TYR A 172 -6.57 9.69 1.21
CA TYR A 172 -5.94 8.41 0.94
C TYR A 172 -6.87 7.23 1.24
N VAL A 173 -7.57 7.27 2.38
CA VAL A 173 -8.58 6.26 2.73
C VAL A 173 -9.73 6.28 1.70
N ALA A 174 -10.23 7.46 1.35
CA ALA A 174 -11.32 7.63 0.41
C ALA A 174 -10.95 7.14 -1.02
N SER A 175 -9.71 7.32 -1.47
CA SER A 175 -9.27 6.92 -2.81
C SER A 175 -9.07 5.41 -2.97
N ILE A 176 -8.60 4.73 -1.92
CA ILE A 176 -8.30 3.28 -1.99
C ILE A 176 -9.53 2.44 -1.64
N THR A 177 -10.35 2.86 -0.66
CA THR A 177 -11.41 1.99 -0.11
C THR A 177 -12.37 1.41 -1.17
N PRO A 178 -12.83 2.18 -2.19
CA PRO A 178 -13.66 1.64 -3.26
C PRO A 178 -13.03 0.48 -4.04
N ASN A 179 -11.70 0.44 -4.10
CA ASN A 179 -10.91 -0.59 -4.81
C ASN A 179 -10.64 -1.83 -3.94
N LEU A 180 -11.05 -1.83 -2.67
CA LEU A 180 -10.99 -3.03 -1.81
C LEU A 180 -12.08 -4.06 -2.15
N GLY A 181 -13.09 -3.67 -2.94
CA GLY A 181 -14.22 -4.51 -3.29
C GLY A 181 -15.20 -4.71 -2.12
N THR A 182 -16.27 -5.49 -2.37
CA THR A 182 -17.37 -5.70 -1.41
C THR A 182 -17.01 -6.61 -0.23
N GLN A 183 -15.81 -7.20 -0.23
CA GLN A 183 -15.36 -8.14 0.79
C GLN A 183 -14.72 -7.47 2.01
N ALA A 184 -14.38 -6.18 1.93
CA ALA A 184 -13.80 -5.46 3.06
C ALA A 184 -14.89 -5.20 4.12
N PRO A 185 -14.78 -5.74 5.35
CA PRO A 185 -15.71 -5.43 6.42
C PRO A 185 -15.38 -4.02 6.95
N LEU A 186 -15.93 -3.00 6.30
CA LEU A 186 -15.75 -1.61 6.72
C LEU A 186 -16.40 -1.40 8.09
N SER A 187 -15.61 -0.95 9.06
CA SER A 187 -16.05 -0.79 10.44
C SER A 187 -15.35 0.37 11.12
N GLY A 188 -15.88 0.76 12.29
CA GLY A 188 -15.32 1.85 13.10
C GLY A 188 -15.54 3.25 12.51
N PRO A 189 -14.98 4.28 13.17
CA PRO A 189 -15.23 5.68 12.83
C PRO A 189 -14.69 6.08 11.45
N LEU A 190 -13.69 5.35 10.93
CA LEU A 190 -13.13 5.60 9.61
C LEU A 190 -14.01 5.12 8.45
N ALA A 191 -15.02 4.27 8.70
CA ALA A 191 -15.95 3.83 7.67
C ALA A 191 -16.71 5.00 7.02
N ALA A 192 -16.90 6.11 7.74
CA ALA A 192 -17.52 7.32 7.19
C ALA A 192 -16.72 7.94 6.04
N TYR A 193 -15.38 7.83 6.06
CA TYR A 193 -14.52 8.34 4.99
C TYR A 193 -14.45 7.41 3.77
N ALA A 194 -14.94 6.17 3.90
CA ALA A 194 -14.98 5.20 2.82
C ALA A 194 -16.24 5.33 1.95
N SER A 195 -17.34 5.81 2.53
CA SER A 195 -18.54 6.20 1.81
C SER A 195 -18.40 7.63 1.32
N ASN A 196 -18.62 7.90 0.03
CA ASN A 196 -18.77 9.26 -0.51
C ASN A 196 -20.04 9.98 0.01
N GLU A 197 -20.55 9.63 1.19
CA GLU A 197 -21.70 10.26 1.82
C GLU A 197 -21.23 11.48 2.63
N PRO A 198 -21.77 12.69 2.38
CA PRO A 198 -21.38 13.87 3.11
C PRO A 198 -21.82 13.77 4.58
N SER A 199 -20.83 13.68 5.45
CA SER A 199 -20.79 14.19 6.83
C SER A 199 -22.07 14.01 7.66
N SER A 200 -22.22 12.86 8.28
CA SER A 200 -22.79 12.79 9.63
C SER A 200 -21.69 12.26 10.55
N THR A 201 -21.33 13.07 11.56
CA THR A 201 -20.33 12.74 12.56
C THR A 201 -20.67 11.39 13.23
N PRO A 202 -19.81 10.36 13.14
CA PRO A 202 -20.05 9.13 13.88
C PRO A 202 -19.82 9.40 15.36
N SER A 203 -20.90 9.37 16.15
CA SER A 203 -20.82 9.26 17.60
C SER A 203 -20.07 7.96 17.94
N VAL A 204 -19.03 8.06 18.75
CA VAL A 204 -18.23 6.93 19.22
C VAL A 204 -19.10 6.09 20.18
N ALA A 205 -19.93 5.20 19.62
CA ALA A 205 -20.58 4.14 20.36
C ALA A 205 -19.71 2.87 20.26
N SER A 206 -19.52 2.23 21.41
CA SER A 206 -18.60 1.12 21.69
C SER A 206 -18.56 0.05 20.59
N ALA A 207 -17.33 -0.24 20.11
CA ALA A 207 -17.09 -1.31 19.15
C ALA A 207 -17.41 -2.69 19.75
N PRO A 208 -18.07 -3.60 19.02
CA PRO A 208 -18.24 -4.98 19.46
C PRO A 208 -16.87 -5.70 19.44
N SER A 209 -16.61 -6.50 20.46
CA SER A 209 -15.41 -7.34 20.56
C SER A 209 -15.39 -8.33 19.39
N TYR A 210 -14.49 -8.13 18.43
CA TYR A 210 -14.22 -9.11 17.38
C TYR A 210 -13.52 -10.33 17.98
N ALA A 211 -14.19 -11.47 17.95
CA ALA A 211 -13.57 -12.76 18.27
C ALA A 211 -12.65 -13.16 17.11
N PRO A 212 -11.38 -13.51 17.35
CA PRO A 212 -10.51 -14.00 16.30
C PRO A 212 -11.08 -15.31 15.70
N PRO A 213 -10.83 -15.60 14.41
CA PRO A 213 -11.19 -16.87 13.81
C PRO A 213 -10.54 -18.03 14.59
N PRO A 214 -11.16 -19.23 14.61
CA PRO A 214 -10.67 -20.37 15.38
C PRO A 214 -9.24 -20.71 14.99
N SER A 215 -8.40 -20.91 16.00
CA SER A 215 -6.98 -21.23 15.87
C SER A 215 -6.80 -22.58 15.19
N ASP A 216 -6.18 -22.58 14.00
CA ASP A 216 -5.54 -23.79 13.46
C ASP A 216 -4.46 -24.24 14.45
N GLN A 217 -4.61 -25.45 14.99
CA GLN A 217 -3.73 -26.04 16.01
C GLN A 217 -2.31 -26.35 15.51
N ASN A 218 -1.94 -25.88 14.31
CA ASN A 218 -0.62 -26.03 13.69
C ASN A 218 0.04 -24.69 13.32
N ALA A 219 -0.47 -23.55 13.78
CA ALA A 219 0.20 -22.26 13.62
C ALA A 219 1.33 -22.09 14.67
N PRO A 220 2.54 -21.64 14.28
CA PRO A 220 3.63 -21.41 15.23
C PRO A 220 3.24 -20.37 16.27
N GLN A 221 3.36 -20.72 17.55
CA GLN A 221 3.08 -19.83 18.69
C GLN A 221 4.06 -18.66 18.70
N TYR A 222 3.59 -17.46 18.37
CA TYR A 222 4.33 -16.23 18.65
C TYR A 222 4.16 -15.89 20.14
N ALA A 223 5.25 -16.00 20.87
CA ALA A 223 5.34 -15.70 22.29
C ALA A 223 4.87 -14.26 22.59
N GLN A 224 3.92 -14.16 23.52
CA GLN A 224 3.55 -12.92 24.19
C GLN A 224 4.75 -12.48 25.05
N ALA A 225 5.48 -11.44 24.63
CA ALA A 225 6.44 -10.80 25.52
C ALA A 225 5.66 -9.91 26.50
N THR A 226 5.48 -10.40 27.72
CA THR A 226 4.98 -9.64 28.86
C THR A 226 5.99 -8.55 29.22
N SER A 227 5.60 -7.30 28.99
CA SER A 227 6.25 -6.11 29.55
C SER A 227 5.88 -5.99 31.03
N THR A 228 6.79 -6.36 31.94
CA THR A 228 6.73 -5.95 33.37
C THR A 228 8.05 -6.17 34.12
N ASP A 229 9.21 -6.10 33.46
CA ASP A 229 10.49 -6.30 34.15
C ASP A 229 11.62 -5.41 33.61
N GLN A 230 11.39 -4.08 33.57
CA GLN A 230 12.47 -3.09 33.37
C GLN A 230 12.28 -1.78 34.17
N LEU A 231 11.66 -1.84 35.35
CA LEU A 231 11.64 -0.73 36.31
C LEU A 231 12.13 -1.22 37.67
N ASN A 232 13.41 -1.62 37.75
CA ASN A 232 14.20 -1.62 38.99
C ASN A 232 15.68 -1.94 38.68
N ALA A 233 16.37 -1.02 38.00
CA ALA A 233 17.82 -1.08 37.86
C ALA A 233 18.40 0.33 37.64
N ALA A 234 18.06 1.27 38.52
CA ALA A 234 18.73 2.57 38.59
C ALA A 234 18.50 3.23 39.95
N SER A 235 19.04 2.63 41.02
CA SER A 235 19.27 3.29 42.32
C SER A 235 20.11 2.37 43.20
N ALA A 236 21.44 2.54 43.16
CA ALA A 236 22.37 2.37 44.27
C ALA A 236 23.81 2.45 43.74
N GLU A 237 24.34 3.67 43.67
CA GLU A 237 25.78 3.88 43.79
C GLU A 237 26.16 3.87 45.28
N GLY A 238 27.36 3.36 45.57
CA GLY A 238 28.11 3.64 46.79
C GLY A 238 28.08 2.54 47.85
N ASP A 239 29.14 1.71 47.92
CA ASP A 239 30.09 1.74 49.06
C ASP A 239 31.29 0.79 48.81
N LEU A 240 32.50 1.30 49.03
CA LEU A 240 33.73 0.52 49.22
C LEU A 240 33.84 0.16 50.71
N PRO A 241 34.36 -1.02 51.08
CA PRO A 241 35.67 -1.08 51.76
C PRO A 241 36.51 -2.32 51.32
N SER A 242 37.82 -2.19 51.06
CA SER A 242 38.98 -2.28 51.98
C SER A 242 39.23 -3.65 52.65
N ASP A 243 40.47 -4.12 52.42
CA ASP A 243 41.28 -5.12 53.14
C ASP A 243 41.04 -6.63 52.99
N GLY A 244 42.16 -7.31 52.69
CA GLY A 244 42.35 -8.76 52.66
C GLY A 244 43.51 -9.16 51.77
#